data_AF-A0A9W8NEC8-F1
#
_entry.id   AF-A0A9W8NEC8-F1
#
_cell.length_a   1.000
_cell.length_b   1.000
_cell.length_c   1.000
_cell.angle_alpha   90.00
_cell.angle_beta   90.00
_cell.angle_gamma   90.00
#
_symmetry.space_group_name_H-M   'P 1'
#
loop_
_entity.id
_entity.type
_entity.pdbx_description
1 polymer ?
#
loop_
_entity_poly.entity_id
_entity_poly.type
_entity_poly.pdbx_seq_one_letter_code
_entity_poly.pdbx_strand_id
1 'polypeptide(L)'
;MAEFTAPSYSSCPKPQAQIFFLPLPDLVPARKTRNELLQPAYLLFAMAPSYEEYSVDLEIAQFFEQTSATRSECDDYAKQRVGGNVVHVAVQGSCSYTVYAGPKQEFVVQFRLKSLRPKPGTYELAQEIYKGLVPEVSFRGQLGKEEVQGEKEPLYIYVMNRLEGISQLDFILSHDATENSPEWFMWRKSFITDMARFFAVSWKHPRHVTPFYLQNLRSKYRGELGQLLGSLPARFRPIIESSLDAIPAIFSLPMVLVHRDFGSSSVIVDSSSCQLTGVIDWAEAEIAPFGLNLGSLQPFMSKFHLKDGWIRYDDYDDLLETFWNVFRTEAGGLSNDVMQVIQSARIVGLLLSKGFTKRLANMPPPVPIQDDESGAYNLLLLDGLLIRPATRIVDWV
;
A
#
# COMPACT_ATOMS: atom_id res chain seq x y z
N MET A 1 53.30 14.60 -2.82
CA MET A 1 52.48 13.54 -3.46
C MET A 1 51.54 13.05 -2.39
N ALA A 2 50.26 13.41 -2.53
CA ALA A 2 49.21 13.05 -1.59
C ALA A 2 48.57 11.74 -2.03
N GLU A 3 48.58 10.74 -1.16
CA GLU A 3 47.78 9.52 -1.32
C GLU A 3 46.38 9.79 -0.79
N PHE A 4 45.41 9.75 -1.70
CA PHE A 4 43.98 9.79 -1.40
C PHE A 4 43.53 8.40 -0.96
N THR A 5 43.21 8.25 0.32
CA THR A 5 42.44 7.12 0.84
C THR A 5 40.95 7.42 0.67
N ALA A 6 40.25 6.56 -0.07
CA ALA A 6 38.81 6.62 -0.27
C ALA A 6 38.06 6.20 1.01
N PRO A 7 36.91 6.83 1.35
CA PRO A 7 36.11 6.39 2.48
C PRO A 7 35.30 5.13 2.11
N SER A 8 35.34 4.14 3.01
CA SER A 8 34.53 2.94 2.99
C SER A 8 33.06 3.28 3.20
N TYR A 9 32.24 3.18 2.15
CA TYR A 9 30.79 3.21 2.30
C TYR A 9 30.31 1.84 2.78
N SER A 10 30.17 1.70 4.10
CA SER A 10 29.50 0.56 4.75
C SER A 10 28.09 0.95 5.17
N SER A 11 27.10 0.30 4.55
CA SER A 11 25.79 -0.11 5.08
C SER A 11 24.71 0.02 4.00
N CYS A 12 24.29 -1.14 3.50
CA CYS A 12 23.11 -1.30 2.66
C CYS A 12 21.86 -1.11 3.55
N PRO A 13 20.90 -0.24 3.22
CA PRO A 13 19.74 -0.04 4.08
C PRO A 13 18.80 -1.25 4.05
N LYS A 14 18.47 -1.78 5.24
CA LYS A 14 17.51 -2.87 5.46
C LYS A 14 16.09 -2.47 4.97
N PRO A 15 15.21 -3.43 4.64
CA PRO A 15 13.89 -3.13 4.11
C PRO A 15 12.94 -2.66 5.23
N GLN A 16 12.53 -1.37 5.20
CA GLN A 16 11.69 -0.74 6.24
C GLN A 16 10.17 -0.95 6.03
N ALA A 17 9.43 -1.02 7.14
CA ALA A 17 8.00 -1.32 7.23
C ALA A 17 7.09 -0.14 6.84
N GLN A 18 5.91 -0.45 6.27
CA GLN A 18 4.79 0.48 6.06
C GLN A 18 3.84 0.40 7.26
N ILE A 19 3.03 1.44 7.48
CA ILE A 19 2.17 1.64 8.65
C ILE A 19 1.24 0.44 8.88
N PHE A 20 1.09 0.01 10.14
CA PHE A 20 0.00 -0.87 10.56
C PHE A 20 -0.68 -0.31 11.81
N PHE A 21 -1.99 -0.26 11.76
CA PHE A 21 -2.82 0.05 12.91
C PHE A 21 -3.03 -1.28 13.63
N LEU A 22 -2.69 -1.38 14.93
CA LEU A 22 -3.15 -2.49 15.80
C LEU A 22 -4.21 -1.96 16.78
N PRO A 23 -5.11 -2.82 17.30
CA PRO A 23 -5.98 -2.50 18.42
C PRO A 23 -5.19 -2.37 19.75
N LEU A 24 -5.86 -1.80 20.76
CA LEU A 24 -5.35 -1.65 22.12
C LEU A 24 -4.88 -3.00 22.72
N PRO A 25 -3.83 -3.00 23.57
CA PRO A 25 -3.24 -4.22 24.14
C PRO A 25 -4.22 -5.09 24.96
N ASP A 26 -5.38 -4.56 25.36
CA ASP A 26 -6.35 -5.28 26.20
C ASP A 26 -7.33 -6.18 25.42
N LEU A 27 -7.19 -6.30 24.09
CA LEU A 27 -8.13 -7.07 23.24
C LEU A 27 -7.52 -8.29 22.52
N VAL A 28 -6.25 -8.64 22.77
CA VAL A 28 -5.59 -9.78 22.08
C VAL A 28 -5.18 -10.85 23.09
N PRO A 29 -5.82 -12.04 23.10
CA PRO A 29 -5.28 -13.20 23.80
C PRO A 29 -3.97 -13.62 23.15
N ALA A 30 -2.91 -13.75 23.95
CA ALA A 30 -1.65 -14.30 23.49
C ALA A 30 -1.85 -15.76 23.02
N ARG A 31 -1.70 -16.03 21.71
CA ARG A 31 -1.02 -17.21 21.12
C ARG A 31 -1.37 -17.44 19.64
N LYS A 32 -0.39 -17.22 18.77
CA LYS A 32 0.03 -18.14 17.70
C LYS A 32 1.50 -17.86 17.40
N THR A 33 2.31 -18.91 17.26
CA THR A 33 3.70 -18.79 16.82
C THR A 33 3.74 -18.30 15.37
N ARG A 34 4.50 -17.23 15.18
CA ARG A 34 4.73 -16.31 14.06
C ARG A 34 5.03 -16.89 12.65
N ASN A 35 4.76 -18.16 12.34
CA ASN A 35 5.34 -18.83 11.16
C ASN A 35 4.39 -19.21 10.00
N GLU A 36 3.08 -18.95 10.03
CA GLU A 36 2.19 -19.54 9.01
C GLU A 36 1.30 -18.56 8.22
N LEU A 37 1.32 -17.25 8.49
CA LEU A 37 0.54 -16.26 7.75
C LEU A 37 1.34 -14.98 7.50
N LEU A 38 2.35 -15.07 6.63
CA LEU A 38 3.20 -13.93 6.31
C LEU A 38 2.72 -13.25 5.01
N GLN A 39 1.94 -12.18 5.15
CA GLN A 39 1.60 -11.24 4.08
C GLN A 39 2.71 -10.15 3.92
N PRO A 40 2.78 -9.44 2.78
CA PRO A 40 3.99 -8.75 2.31
C PRO A 40 4.60 -7.70 3.25
N ALA A 41 3.79 -7.08 4.10
CA ALA A 41 4.25 -6.02 4.96
C ALA A 41 5.06 -6.54 6.17
N TYR A 42 4.82 -7.77 6.63
CA TYR A 42 5.66 -8.43 7.65
C TYR A 42 6.93 -9.07 7.06
N LEU A 43 6.98 -9.27 5.74
CA LEU A 43 8.04 -10.00 5.05
C LEU A 43 9.24 -9.15 4.60
N LEU A 44 9.14 -7.82 4.67
CA LEU A 44 10.32 -6.95 4.60
C LEU A 44 11.33 -7.25 5.73
N PHE A 45 10.90 -7.94 6.81
CA PHE A 45 11.77 -8.41 7.90
C PHE A 45 12.40 -9.80 7.69
N ALA A 46 12.08 -10.55 6.64
CA ALA A 46 12.44 -11.97 6.55
C ALA A 46 13.77 -12.29 5.83
N MET A 47 14.62 -11.30 5.50
CA MET A 47 15.86 -11.51 4.73
C MET A 47 17.11 -10.91 5.39
N ALA A 48 17.29 -11.11 6.70
CA ALA A 48 18.58 -10.88 7.35
C ALA A 48 19.03 -12.15 8.10
N PRO A 49 20.34 -12.51 8.16
CA PRO A 49 20.85 -13.73 8.80
C PRO A 49 20.70 -13.77 10.34
N SER A 50 20.02 -12.78 10.94
CA SER A 50 19.68 -12.71 12.35
C SER A 50 18.27 -12.13 12.46
N TYR A 51 17.32 -12.97 12.86
CA TYR A 51 15.93 -12.58 13.10
C TYR A 51 15.85 -11.61 14.28
N GLU A 52 15.85 -10.31 14.01
CA GLU A 52 15.42 -9.33 15.01
C GLU A 52 13.90 -9.26 14.97
N GLU A 53 13.28 -9.57 16.10
CA GLU A 53 11.85 -9.36 16.33
C GLU A 53 11.50 -7.89 16.07
N TYR A 54 10.31 -7.63 15.48
CA TYR A 54 9.88 -6.26 15.24
C TYR A 54 9.89 -5.49 16.57
N SER A 55 10.56 -4.33 16.57
CA SER A 55 10.64 -3.48 17.74
C SER A 55 10.12 -2.10 17.38
N VAL A 56 8.93 -1.77 17.89
CA VAL A 56 8.32 -0.46 17.70
C VAL A 56 9.22 0.66 18.22
N ASP A 57 9.92 0.43 19.34
CA ASP A 57 10.84 1.42 19.91
C ASP A 57 12.06 1.65 19.01
N LEU A 58 12.55 0.61 18.34
CA LEU A 58 13.66 0.75 17.38
C LEU A 58 13.22 1.53 16.14
N GLU A 59 12.04 1.26 15.58
CA GLU A 59 11.50 2.01 14.44
C GLU A 59 11.26 3.48 14.81
N ILE A 60 10.73 3.75 16.00
CA ILE A 60 10.57 5.11 16.52
C ILE A 60 11.94 5.79 16.61
N ALA A 61 12.94 5.14 17.19
CA ALA A 61 14.29 5.69 17.31
C ALA A 61 14.90 6.04 15.94
N GLN A 62 14.83 5.11 14.98
CA GLN A 62 15.32 5.30 13.61
C GLN A 62 14.58 6.41 12.85
N PHE A 63 13.28 6.57 13.08
CA PHE A 63 12.53 7.70 12.52
C PHE A 63 13.06 9.04 13.05
N PHE A 64 13.31 9.14 14.36
CA PHE A 64 13.80 10.37 15.00
C PHE A 64 15.28 10.69 14.69
N GLU A 65 16.02 9.78 14.06
CA GLU A 65 17.33 10.09 13.47
C GLU A 65 17.22 11.01 12.25
N GLN A 66 16.08 10.99 11.54
CA GLN A 66 15.86 11.74 10.29
C GLN A 66 15.27 13.14 10.50
N THR A 67 14.96 13.52 11.75
CA THR A 67 14.28 14.77 12.06
C THR A 67 14.93 15.52 13.21
N SER A 68 14.76 16.85 13.20
CA SER A 68 15.19 17.76 14.25
C SER A 68 14.18 17.87 15.40
N ALA A 69 12.96 17.35 15.23
CA ALA A 69 11.99 17.22 16.30
C ALA A 69 12.28 16.00 17.18
N THR A 70 11.83 16.04 18.42
CA THR A 70 11.93 14.93 19.38
C THR A 70 10.59 14.23 19.56
N ARG A 71 10.61 12.98 20.04
CA ARG A 71 9.41 12.25 20.44
C ARG A 71 8.58 13.00 21.48
N SER A 72 9.24 13.57 22.50
CA SER A 72 8.56 14.34 23.55
C SER A 72 7.81 15.53 22.97
N GLU A 73 8.42 16.28 22.05
CA GLU A 73 7.75 17.43 21.42
C GLU A 73 6.53 16.98 20.59
N CYS A 74 6.60 15.82 19.93
CA CYS A 74 5.47 15.25 19.19
C CYS A 74 4.34 14.83 20.14
N ASP A 75 4.66 14.10 21.21
CA ASP A 75 3.69 13.63 22.19
C ASP A 75 3.04 14.81 22.94
N ASP A 76 3.82 15.81 23.34
CA ASP A 76 3.32 17.03 23.97
C ASP A 76 2.41 17.81 23.03
N TYR A 77 2.77 17.90 21.74
CA TYR A 77 1.92 18.53 20.73
C TYR A 77 0.57 17.81 20.60
N ALA A 78 0.59 16.49 20.43
CA ALA A 78 -0.63 15.69 20.29
C ALA A 78 -1.54 15.87 21.52
N LYS A 79 -0.96 15.78 22.72
CA LYS A 79 -1.68 15.98 23.99
C LYS A 79 -2.28 17.38 24.11
N GLN A 80 -1.55 18.42 23.75
CA GLN A 80 -2.05 19.80 23.80
C GLN A 80 -3.13 20.05 22.74
N ARG A 81 -3.01 19.45 21.56
CA ARG A 81 -3.87 19.76 20.42
C ARG A 81 -5.22 19.06 20.46
N VAL A 82 -5.25 17.79 20.86
CA VAL A 82 -6.48 16.96 20.86
C VAL A 82 -6.80 16.35 22.23
N GLY A 83 -5.96 16.55 23.24
CA GLY A 83 -6.21 16.08 24.62
C GLY A 83 -5.98 14.59 24.82
N GLY A 84 -6.32 14.11 26.02
CA GLY A 84 -6.22 12.69 26.39
C GLY A 84 -4.80 12.17 26.58
N ASN A 85 -4.69 10.84 26.64
CA ASN A 85 -3.42 10.14 26.69
C ASN A 85 -2.92 9.90 25.27
N VAL A 86 -1.60 10.04 25.07
CA VAL A 86 -0.95 9.75 23.80
C VAL A 86 -0.42 8.34 23.85
N VAL A 87 -0.79 7.54 22.84
CA VAL A 87 -0.36 6.15 22.69
C VAL A 87 0.15 5.99 21.27
N HIS A 88 1.41 5.58 21.09
CA HIS A 88 1.91 5.30 19.75
C HIS A 88 1.16 4.12 19.12
N VAL A 89 0.95 4.17 17.81
CA VAL A 89 0.45 2.98 17.11
C VAL A 89 1.49 1.86 17.24
N ALA A 90 1.01 0.62 17.28
CA ALA A 90 1.88 -0.50 17.58
C ALA A 90 2.80 -0.89 16.41
N VAL A 91 2.49 -0.47 15.18
CA VAL A 91 3.46 -0.53 14.08
C VAL A 91 3.60 0.84 13.41
N GLN A 92 4.79 1.41 13.50
CA GLN A 92 5.14 2.67 12.87
C GLN A 92 5.46 2.48 11.39
N GLY A 93 5.15 3.49 10.58
CA GLY A 93 5.62 3.56 9.21
C GLY A 93 6.96 4.29 9.11
N SER A 94 7.79 3.90 8.14
CA SER A 94 9.08 4.54 7.90
C SER A 94 9.01 6.04 7.59
N CYS A 95 7.83 6.52 7.17
CA CYS A 95 7.62 7.88 6.68
C CYS A 95 7.11 8.84 7.76
N SER A 96 6.65 8.34 8.91
CA SER A 96 5.99 9.15 9.93
C SER A 96 5.93 8.49 11.30
N TYR A 97 6.09 9.29 12.35
CA TYR A 97 5.68 8.94 13.69
C TYR A 97 4.18 9.15 13.85
N THR A 98 3.44 8.13 14.30
CA THR A 98 1.98 8.15 14.40
C THR A 98 1.52 7.73 15.80
N VAL A 99 0.59 8.51 16.36
CA VAL A 99 0.03 8.27 17.69
C VAL A 99 -1.50 8.37 17.66
N TYR A 100 -2.14 7.58 18.51
CA TYR A 100 -3.51 7.81 18.94
C TYR A 100 -3.54 8.83 20.07
N ALA A 101 -4.51 9.73 20.03
CA ALA A 101 -4.74 10.73 21.05
C ALA A 101 -6.22 11.11 21.14
N GLY A 102 -6.58 11.94 22.12
CA GLY A 102 -7.97 12.25 22.48
C GLY A 102 -8.46 11.46 23.70
N PRO A 103 -9.48 11.94 24.42
CA PRO A 103 -10.02 11.27 25.61
C PRO A 103 -10.40 9.79 25.39
N LYS A 104 -10.80 9.43 24.17
CA LYS A 104 -11.17 8.07 23.76
C LYS A 104 -10.25 7.50 22.67
N GLN A 105 -9.09 8.12 22.44
CA GLN A 105 -8.20 7.78 21.32
C GLN A 105 -8.90 7.88 19.95
N GLU A 106 -9.82 8.84 19.83
CA GLU A 106 -10.64 9.09 18.64
C GLU A 106 -9.89 9.86 17.55
N PHE A 107 -8.66 10.29 17.81
CA PHE A 107 -7.80 10.97 16.84
C PHE A 107 -6.53 10.20 16.54
N VAL A 108 -6.09 10.29 15.29
CA VAL A 108 -4.75 9.90 14.84
C VAL A 108 -3.97 11.20 14.59
N VAL A 109 -2.82 11.33 15.23
CA VAL A 109 -1.87 12.43 14.96
C VAL A 109 -0.64 11.84 14.29
N GLN A 110 -0.38 12.26 13.07
CA GLN A 110 0.73 11.80 12.25
C GLN A 110 1.74 12.94 12.06
N PHE A 111 2.99 12.67 12.41
CA PHE A 111 4.14 13.55 12.25
C PHE A 111 5.00 12.99 11.12
N ARG A 112 4.89 13.59 9.94
CA ARG A 112 5.48 13.07 8.70
C ARG A 112 6.68 13.90 8.29
N LEU A 113 7.73 13.26 7.76
CA LEU A 113 8.88 13.98 7.19
C LEU A 113 8.39 14.98 6.11
N LYS A 114 8.92 16.22 6.13
CA LYS A 114 8.52 17.28 5.20
C LYS A 114 8.69 16.88 3.74
N SER A 115 9.76 16.14 3.41
CA SER A 115 10.08 15.60 2.09
C SER A 115 9.05 14.58 1.59
N LEU A 116 8.38 13.91 2.52
CA LEU A 116 7.37 12.90 2.27
C LEU A 116 5.95 13.44 2.34
N ARG A 117 5.76 14.76 2.44
CA ARG A 117 4.42 15.36 2.49
C ARG A 117 3.53 14.86 1.32
N PRO A 118 2.26 14.57 1.57
CA PRO A 118 1.31 14.26 0.50
C PRO A 118 1.21 15.40 -0.51
N LYS A 119 0.86 15.06 -1.75
CA LYS A 119 0.58 16.07 -2.78
C LYS A 119 -0.56 16.98 -2.30
N PRO A 120 -0.51 18.30 -2.58
CA PRO A 120 -1.59 19.20 -2.18
C PRO A 120 -2.94 18.76 -2.74
N GLY A 121 -3.99 18.76 -1.91
CA GLY A 121 -5.34 18.38 -2.31
C GLY A 121 -5.63 16.88 -2.27
N THR A 122 -4.66 16.01 -1.96
CA THR A 122 -4.86 14.56 -2.00
C THR A 122 -5.91 14.07 -1.00
N TYR A 123 -5.86 14.54 0.25
CA TYR A 123 -6.82 14.09 1.27
C TYR A 123 -8.22 14.68 1.04
N GLU A 124 -8.29 15.94 0.63
CA GLU A 124 -9.54 16.61 0.29
C GLU A 124 -10.23 15.88 -0.87
N LEU A 125 -9.46 15.48 -1.89
CA LEU A 125 -10.00 14.71 -3.01
C LEU A 125 -10.43 13.30 -2.60
N ALA A 126 -9.68 12.61 -1.74
CA ALA A 126 -10.08 11.30 -1.24
C ALA A 126 -11.40 11.38 -0.45
N GLN A 127 -11.56 12.40 0.39
CA GLN A 127 -12.82 12.65 1.11
C GLN A 127 -13.97 13.02 0.17
N GLU A 128 -13.71 13.85 -0.86
CA GLU A 128 -14.72 14.20 -1.87
C GLU A 128 -15.30 12.94 -2.54
N ILE A 129 -14.44 11.99 -2.92
CA ILE A 129 -14.81 10.79 -3.65
C ILE A 129 -15.44 9.73 -2.74
N TYR A 130 -14.79 9.41 -1.61
CA TYR A 130 -15.11 8.24 -0.79
C TYR A 130 -15.85 8.57 0.51
N LYS A 131 -15.96 9.85 0.87
CA LYS A 131 -16.72 10.35 2.01
C LYS A 131 -16.33 9.62 3.31
N GLY A 132 -17.29 9.04 4.01
CA GLY A 132 -17.10 8.39 5.31
C GLY A 132 -16.17 7.17 5.30
N LEU A 133 -15.72 6.69 4.14
CA LEU A 133 -14.71 5.65 4.04
C LEU A 133 -13.27 6.18 4.14
N VAL A 134 -13.07 7.49 4.29
CA VAL A 134 -11.75 8.12 4.39
C VAL A 134 -11.74 9.03 5.62
N PRO A 135 -10.62 9.11 6.37
CA PRO A 135 -10.54 10.03 7.49
C PRO A 135 -10.59 11.50 7.03
N GLU A 136 -11.25 12.33 7.84
CA GLU A 136 -11.14 13.78 7.86
C GLU A 136 -9.73 14.17 8.34
N VAL A 137 -8.88 14.60 7.41
CA VAL A 137 -7.50 15.00 7.67
C VAL A 137 -7.39 16.52 7.73
N SER A 138 -6.67 17.01 8.73
CA SER A 138 -6.35 18.44 8.89
C SER A 138 -4.86 18.65 9.06
N PHE A 139 -4.26 19.49 8.21
CA PHE A 139 -2.87 19.93 8.38
C PHE A 139 -2.79 20.95 9.52
N ARG A 140 -1.84 20.76 10.44
CA ARG A 140 -1.70 21.55 11.67
C ARG A 140 -0.37 22.29 11.81
N GLY A 141 0.39 22.39 10.73
CA GLY A 141 1.66 23.09 10.70
C GLY A 141 2.85 22.15 10.78
N GLN A 142 3.95 22.65 11.35
CA GLN A 142 5.23 21.95 11.40
C GLN A 142 5.83 21.95 12.79
N LEU A 143 6.70 20.98 13.06
CA LEU A 143 7.48 20.83 14.28
C LEU A 143 8.95 20.57 13.93
N GLY A 144 9.87 21.07 14.77
CA GLY A 144 11.31 21.01 14.49
C GLY A 144 11.81 22.19 13.64
N LYS A 145 13.13 22.23 13.45
CA LYS A 145 13.85 23.28 12.70
C LYS A 145 14.21 22.81 11.30
N GLU A 146 14.31 23.77 10.38
CA GLU A 146 14.98 23.53 9.10
C GLU A 146 16.49 23.54 9.31
N GLU A 147 17.15 22.41 9.08
CA GLU A 147 18.61 22.34 9.18
C GLU A 147 19.27 22.61 7.82
N VAL A 148 20.26 23.50 7.83
CA VAL A 148 20.91 24.04 6.63
C VAL A 148 21.76 23.00 5.90
N GLN A 149 22.20 21.94 6.60
CA GLN A 149 23.08 20.90 6.06
C GLN A 149 22.33 19.66 5.56
N GLY A 150 21.00 19.62 5.67
CA GLY A 150 20.16 18.61 5.02
C GLY A 150 20.16 17.21 5.65
N GLU A 151 20.77 17.01 6.82
CA GLU A 151 20.77 15.71 7.50
C GLU A 151 19.44 15.40 8.19
N LYS A 152 18.75 16.44 8.71
CA LYS A 152 17.48 16.31 9.40
C LYS A 152 16.48 17.33 8.91
N GLU A 153 15.22 16.92 8.82
CA GLU A 153 14.14 17.79 8.36
C GLU A 153 13.02 17.95 9.40
N PRO A 154 12.23 19.04 9.36
CA PRO A 154 11.10 19.21 10.25
C PRO A 154 9.98 18.22 9.91
N LEU A 155 9.07 18.02 10.86
CA LEU A 155 7.88 17.19 10.70
C LEU A 155 6.67 18.04 10.35
N TYR A 156 5.88 17.58 9.39
CA TYR A 156 4.55 18.10 9.08
C TYR A 156 3.50 17.34 9.87
N ILE A 157 2.58 18.08 10.48
CA ILE A 157 1.62 17.52 11.44
C ILE A 157 0.26 17.41 10.78
N TYR A 158 -0.31 16.20 10.83
CA TYR A 158 -1.65 15.90 10.37
C TYR A 158 -2.47 15.34 11.53
N VAL A 159 -3.66 15.89 11.76
CA VAL A 159 -4.63 15.38 12.72
C VAL A 159 -5.82 14.84 11.96
N MET A 160 -6.20 13.61 12.27
CA MET A 160 -7.24 12.86 11.58
C MET A 160 -8.24 12.30 12.60
N ASN A 161 -9.52 12.20 12.25
CA ASN A 161 -10.41 11.32 13.02
C ASN A 161 -10.01 9.86 12.77
N ARG A 162 -10.08 9.06 13.83
CA ARG A 162 -9.88 7.62 13.73
C ARG A 162 -11.14 6.98 13.16
N LEU A 163 -10.97 6.16 12.13
CA LEU A 163 -12.06 5.34 11.60
C LEU A 163 -12.40 4.20 12.56
N GLU A 164 -13.67 3.85 12.63
CA GLU A 164 -14.14 2.72 13.45
C GLU A 164 -13.76 1.40 12.80
N GLY A 165 -13.27 0.46 13.62
CA GLY A 165 -12.84 -0.87 13.17
C GLY A 165 -11.36 -1.15 13.46
N ILE A 166 -10.86 -2.21 12.83
CA ILE A 166 -9.47 -2.68 12.89
C ILE A 166 -8.91 -2.84 11.49
N SER A 167 -7.59 -2.93 11.32
CA SER A 167 -7.05 -3.22 10.00
C SER A 167 -7.49 -4.61 9.51
N GLN A 168 -7.62 -4.81 8.20
CA GLN A 168 -7.96 -6.14 7.65
C GLN A 168 -6.89 -7.18 8.02
N LEU A 169 -5.64 -6.74 8.17
CA LEU A 169 -4.59 -7.59 8.71
C LEU A 169 -4.87 -8.03 10.15
N ASP A 170 -5.24 -7.11 11.05
CA ASP A 170 -5.59 -7.47 12.43
C ASP A 170 -6.80 -8.39 12.48
N PHE A 171 -7.77 -8.19 11.59
CA PHE A 171 -8.89 -9.09 11.46
C PHE A 171 -8.40 -10.52 11.17
N ILE A 172 -7.48 -10.70 10.21
CA ILE A 172 -6.88 -12.02 9.95
C ILE A 172 -6.13 -12.55 11.18
N LEU A 173 -5.33 -11.72 11.83
CA LEU A 173 -4.49 -12.15 12.95
C LEU A 173 -5.28 -12.48 14.23
N SER A 174 -6.47 -11.90 14.40
CA SER A 174 -7.33 -12.11 15.57
C SER A 174 -8.28 -13.31 15.45
N HIS A 175 -8.43 -13.89 14.26
CA HIS A 175 -9.36 -15.00 14.01
C HIS A 175 -8.62 -16.32 13.87
N ASP A 176 -8.94 -17.27 14.76
CA ASP A 176 -8.21 -18.52 14.86
C ASP A 176 -8.66 -19.65 13.92
N ALA A 177 -9.77 -19.44 13.19
CA ALA A 177 -10.33 -20.41 12.27
C ALA A 177 -9.40 -20.73 11.10
N THR A 178 -9.52 -21.94 10.54
CA THR A 178 -8.77 -22.33 9.35
C THR A 178 -9.17 -21.45 8.18
N GLU A 179 -8.20 -21.00 7.39
CA GLU A 179 -8.44 -20.00 6.32
C GLU A 179 -9.47 -20.45 5.26
N ASN A 180 -9.72 -21.76 5.10
CA ASN A 180 -10.72 -22.32 4.18
C ASN A 180 -11.95 -22.88 4.92
N SER A 181 -12.28 -22.33 6.09
CA SER A 181 -13.52 -22.62 6.81
C SER A 181 -14.73 -21.88 6.20
N PRO A 182 -15.97 -22.37 6.42
CA PRO A 182 -17.17 -21.68 5.97
C PRO A 182 -17.29 -20.23 6.44
N GLU A 183 -16.83 -19.93 7.66
CA GLU A 183 -16.80 -18.58 8.23
C GLU A 183 -15.92 -17.65 7.40
N TRP A 184 -14.71 -18.11 7.06
CA TRP A 184 -13.78 -17.36 6.23
C TRP A 184 -14.30 -17.11 4.81
N PHE A 185 -15.00 -18.08 4.21
CA PHE A 185 -15.66 -17.88 2.92
C PHE A 185 -16.71 -16.77 2.99
N MET A 186 -17.53 -16.74 4.05
CA MET A 186 -18.52 -15.68 4.24
C MET A 186 -17.87 -14.30 4.41
N TRP A 187 -16.86 -14.19 5.27
CA TRP A 187 -16.16 -12.93 5.51
C TRP A 187 -15.45 -12.42 4.26
N ARG A 188 -14.70 -13.28 3.53
CA ARG A 188 -14.04 -12.88 2.29
C ARG A 188 -15.03 -12.45 1.23
N LYS A 189 -16.15 -13.18 1.07
CA LYS A 189 -17.18 -12.81 0.08
C LYS A 189 -17.82 -11.46 0.40
N SER A 190 -18.13 -11.20 1.68
CA SER A 190 -18.64 -9.89 2.12
C SER A 190 -17.62 -8.78 1.85
N PHE A 191 -16.37 -8.99 2.27
CA PHE A 191 -15.29 -8.04 2.08
C PHE A 191 -15.03 -7.72 0.60
N ILE A 192 -14.97 -8.74 -0.27
CA ILE A 192 -14.75 -8.57 -1.72
C ILE A 192 -15.93 -7.88 -2.39
N THR A 193 -17.16 -8.11 -1.91
CA THR A 193 -18.34 -7.37 -2.37
C THR A 193 -18.19 -5.87 -2.07
N ASP A 194 -17.72 -5.51 -0.86
CA ASP A 194 -17.51 -4.11 -0.49
C ASP A 194 -16.32 -3.49 -1.23
N MET A 195 -15.24 -4.25 -1.46
CA MET A 195 -14.13 -3.82 -2.32
C MET A 195 -14.64 -3.48 -3.73
N ALA A 196 -15.47 -4.33 -4.34
CA ALA A 196 -16.02 -4.06 -5.67
C ALA A 196 -16.82 -2.74 -5.72
N ARG A 197 -17.62 -2.47 -4.68
CA ARG A 197 -18.35 -1.19 -4.52
C ARG A 197 -17.39 -0.02 -4.36
N PHE A 198 -16.36 -0.15 -3.53
CA PHE A 198 -15.33 0.87 -3.32
C PHE A 198 -14.62 1.24 -4.64
N PHE A 199 -14.21 0.25 -5.43
CA PHE A 199 -13.60 0.50 -6.74
C PHE A 199 -14.60 1.10 -7.74
N ALA A 200 -15.88 0.72 -7.69
CA ALA A 200 -16.91 1.34 -8.52
C ALA A 200 -17.15 2.82 -8.16
N VAL A 201 -16.97 3.23 -6.91
CA VAL A 201 -16.99 4.67 -6.53
C VAL A 201 -15.89 5.42 -7.28
N SER A 202 -14.66 4.90 -7.30
CA SER A 202 -13.55 5.51 -8.05
C SER A 202 -13.89 5.68 -9.54
N TRP A 203 -14.41 4.62 -10.16
CA TRP A 203 -14.83 4.62 -11.57
C TRP A 203 -15.86 5.70 -11.89
N LYS A 204 -16.84 5.91 -10.99
CA LYS A 204 -17.92 6.90 -11.13
C LYS A 204 -17.45 8.35 -10.91
N HIS A 205 -16.23 8.57 -10.43
CA HIS A 205 -15.68 9.91 -10.16
C HIS A 205 -14.43 10.19 -11.02
N PRO A 206 -14.58 10.23 -12.36
CA PRO A 206 -13.47 10.58 -13.24
C PRO A 206 -12.97 12.00 -12.95
N ARG A 207 -11.65 12.18 -13.06
CA ARG A 207 -10.98 13.47 -12.91
C ARG A 207 -10.52 13.97 -14.25
N HIS A 208 -10.82 15.24 -14.51
CA HIS A 208 -10.25 15.94 -15.65
C HIS A 208 -8.75 16.17 -15.41
N VAL A 209 -7.96 15.82 -16.41
CA VAL A 209 -6.52 16.09 -16.44
C VAL A 209 -6.18 16.86 -17.71
N THR A 210 -5.11 17.64 -17.66
CA THR A 210 -4.65 18.37 -18.85
C THR A 210 -4.08 17.39 -19.89
N PRO A 211 -4.15 17.72 -21.19
CA PRO A 211 -3.50 16.91 -22.23
C PRO A 211 -2.01 16.70 -21.99
N PHE A 212 -1.33 17.72 -21.43
CA PHE A 212 0.07 17.65 -21.03
C PHE A 212 0.31 16.61 -19.93
N TYR A 213 -0.52 16.59 -18.88
CA TYR A 213 -0.44 15.59 -17.82
C TYR A 213 -0.64 14.18 -18.37
N LEU A 214 -1.68 13.99 -19.20
CA LEU A 214 -1.99 12.71 -19.83
C LEU A 214 -0.81 12.21 -20.68
N GLN A 215 -0.25 13.08 -21.53
CA GLN A 215 0.88 12.74 -22.39
C GLN A 215 2.13 12.38 -21.58
N ASN A 216 2.44 13.14 -20.53
CA ASN A 216 3.59 12.85 -19.66
C ASN A 216 3.43 11.53 -18.93
N LEU A 217 2.25 11.25 -18.38
CA LEU A 217 1.99 9.99 -17.70
C LEU A 217 2.07 8.79 -18.66
N ARG A 218 1.54 8.95 -19.88
CA ARG A 218 1.63 7.94 -20.94
C ARG A 218 3.08 7.66 -21.34
N SER A 219 3.87 8.71 -21.56
CA SER A 219 5.30 8.59 -21.88
C SER A 219 6.07 7.95 -20.73
N LYS A 220 5.77 8.32 -19.49
CA LYS A 220 6.35 7.70 -18.29
C LYS A 220 6.09 6.20 -18.24
N TYR A 221 4.83 5.77 -18.34
CA TYR A 221 4.51 4.34 -18.25
C TYR A 221 5.09 3.53 -19.42
N ARG A 222 5.12 4.08 -20.64
CA ARG A 222 5.81 3.43 -21.77
C ARG A 222 7.31 3.30 -21.51
N GLY A 223 7.94 4.36 -20.99
CA GLY A 223 9.36 4.34 -20.64
C GLY A 223 9.68 3.34 -19.54
N GLU A 224 8.87 3.28 -18.49
CA GLU A 224 9.01 2.33 -17.39
C GLU A 224 8.81 0.88 -17.86
N LEU A 225 7.78 0.59 -18.65
CA LEU A 225 7.60 -0.74 -19.24
C LEU A 225 8.76 -1.12 -20.17
N GLY A 226 9.30 -0.17 -20.94
CA GLY A 226 10.49 -0.39 -21.77
C GLY A 226 11.75 -0.74 -20.94
N GLN A 227 11.93 -0.10 -19.78
CA GLN A 227 13.01 -0.45 -18.85
C GLN A 227 12.83 -1.86 -18.27
N LEU A 228 11.59 -2.24 -17.91
CA LEU A 228 11.28 -3.59 -17.45
C LEU A 228 11.53 -4.63 -18.55
N LEU A 229 11.19 -4.33 -19.80
CA LEU A 229 11.42 -5.23 -20.94
C LEU A 229 12.91 -5.56 -21.12
N GLY A 230 13.78 -4.57 -20.90
CA GLY A 230 15.24 -4.74 -20.97
C GLY A 230 15.88 -5.38 -19.74
N SER A 231 15.20 -5.35 -18.59
CA SER A 231 15.79 -5.71 -17.29
C SER A 231 15.25 -7.03 -16.72
N LEU A 232 13.94 -7.28 -16.85
CA LEU A 232 13.32 -8.46 -16.27
C LEU A 232 13.66 -9.74 -17.07
N PRO A 233 13.65 -10.92 -16.41
CA PRO A 233 13.90 -12.20 -17.07
C PRO A 233 13.01 -12.44 -18.30
N ALA A 234 13.55 -13.14 -19.30
CA ALA A 234 12.92 -13.32 -20.62
C ALA A 234 11.47 -13.86 -20.57
N ARG A 235 11.12 -14.61 -19.52
CA ARG A 235 9.77 -15.14 -19.27
C ARG A 235 8.69 -14.05 -19.15
N PHE A 236 9.04 -12.83 -18.74
CA PHE A 236 8.10 -11.71 -18.63
C PHE A 236 7.92 -10.93 -19.94
N ARG A 237 8.78 -11.13 -20.95
CA ARG A 237 8.77 -10.32 -22.19
C ARG A 237 7.40 -10.31 -22.89
N PRO A 238 6.72 -11.45 -23.14
CA PRO A 238 5.43 -11.43 -23.85
C PRO A 238 4.37 -10.59 -23.14
N ILE A 239 4.39 -10.57 -21.80
CA ILE A 239 3.43 -9.85 -20.97
C ILE A 239 3.74 -8.35 -20.99
N ILE A 240 5.02 -7.98 -20.95
CA ILE A 240 5.46 -6.58 -21.02
C ILE A 240 5.20 -6.00 -22.43
N GLU A 241 5.43 -6.77 -23.49
CA GLU A 241 5.12 -6.39 -24.87
C GLU A 241 3.60 -6.18 -25.04
N SER A 242 2.78 -7.13 -24.59
CA SER A 242 1.31 -6.98 -24.61
C SER A 242 0.85 -5.77 -23.79
N SER A 243 1.52 -5.50 -22.66
CA SER A 243 1.26 -4.33 -21.82
C SER A 243 1.59 -3.02 -22.53
N LEU A 244 2.70 -2.97 -23.28
CA LEU A 244 3.09 -1.80 -24.09
C LEU A 244 2.08 -1.51 -25.21
N ASP A 245 1.55 -2.56 -25.83
CA ASP A 245 0.54 -2.49 -26.88
C ASP A 245 -0.82 -2.04 -26.34
N ALA A 246 -1.16 -2.42 -25.10
CA ALA A 246 -2.41 -2.03 -24.44
C ALA A 246 -2.44 -0.57 -23.94
N ILE A 247 -1.28 0.10 -23.80
CA ILE A 247 -1.19 1.47 -23.26
C ILE A 247 -2.18 2.46 -23.90
N PRO A 248 -2.33 2.56 -25.24
CA PRO A 248 -3.28 3.50 -25.84
C PRO A 248 -4.72 3.29 -25.36
N ALA A 249 -5.15 2.02 -25.26
CA ALA A 249 -6.49 1.67 -24.79
C ALA A 249 -6.64 1.97 -23.29
N ILE A 250 -5.64 1.64 -22.47
CA ILE A 250 -5.63 1.93 -21.02
C ILE A 250 -5.79 3.43 -20.77
N PHE A 251 -5.11 4.28 -21.55
CA PHE A 251 -5.24 5.74 -21.43
C PHE A 251 -6.56 6.30 -21.97
N SER A 252 -7.42 5.46 -22.54
CA SER A 252 -8.82 5.79 -22.87
C SER A 252 -9.79 5.46 -21.73
N LEU A 253 -9.33 4.78 -20.68
CA LEU A 253 -10.10 4.58 -19.45
C LEU A 253 -10.23 5.90 -18.67
N PRO A 254 -11.25 6.02 -17.80
CA PRO A 254 -11.36 7.12 -16.84
C PRO A 254 -10.07 7.33 -16.04
N MET A 255 -9.64 8.58 -15.94
CA MET A 255 -8.59 8.99 -15.01
C MET A 255 -9.21 9.14 -13.61
N VAL A 256 -8.72 8.39 -12.63
CA VAL A 256 -9.32 8.31 -11.29
C VAL A 256 -8.26 8.46 -10.21
N LEU A 257 -8.69 8.72 -8.97
CA LEU A 257 -7.79 8.69 -7.82
C LEU A 257 -7.45 7.23 -7.47
N VAL A 258 -6.23 6.81 -7.79
CA VAL A 258 -5.67 5.50 -7.41
C VAL A 258 -4.87 5.62 -6.12
N HIS A 259 -5.02 4.65 -5.22
CA HIS A 259 -4.42 4.68 -3.87
C HIS A 259 -2.88 4.50 -3.87
N ARG A 260 -2.35 3.69 -4.80
CA ARG A 260 -0.93 3.31 -4.97
C ARG A 260 -0.29 2.49 -3.83
N ASP A 261 -0.80 2.57 -2.61
CA ASP A 261 -0.34 1.76 -1.46
C ASP A 261 -1.47 0.95 -0.81
N PHE A 262 -2.31 0.31 -1.63
CA PHE A 262 -3.51 -0.37 -1.15
C PHE A 262 -3.18 -1.79 -0.67
N GLY A 263 -3.48 -2.11 0.59
CA GLY A 263 -3.21 -3.43 1.18
C GLY A 263 -3.96 -3.69 2.48
N SER A 264 -3.72 -4.85 3.09
CA SER A 264 -4.40 -5.30 4.31
C SER A 264 -4.19 -4.40 5.53
N SER A 265 -3.11 -3.62 5.57
CA SER A 265 -2.85 -2.65 6.62
C SER A 265 -3.50 -1.29 6.39
N SER A 266 -3.81 -0.95 5.13
CA SER A 266 -4.42 0.34 4.75
C SER A 266 -5.96 0.28 4.69
N VAL A 267 -6.54 -0.91 4.88
CA VAL A 267 -7.98 -1.15 4.84
C VAL A 267 -8.50 -1.42 6.25
N ILE A 268 -9.50 -0.68 6.67
CA ILE A 268 -10.19 -0.84 7.96
C ILE A 268 -11.49 -1.60 7.75
N VAL A 269 -11.72 -2.59 8.60
CA VAL A 269 -12.90 -3.44 8.59
C VAL A 269 -13.56 -3.49 9.96
N ASP A 270 -14.86 -3.82 9.96
CA ASP A 270 -15.58 -4.20 11.16
C ASP A 270 -14.98 -5.49 11.75
N SER A 271 -14.71 -5.47 13.05
CA SER A 271 -13.98 -6.53 13.74
C SER A 271 -14.73 -7.85 13.84
N SER A 272 -16.04 -7.88 13.57
CA SER A 272 -16.89 -9.07 13.69
C SER A 272 -17.32 -9.65 12.33
N SER A 273 -17.38 -8.81 11.29
CA SER A 273 -17.97 -9.17 10.00
C SER A 273 -17.02 -9.03 8.81
N CYS A 274 -15.83 -8.43 9.00
CA CYS A 274 -14.88 -8.10 7.93
C CYS A 274 -15.46 -7.17 6.86
N GLN A 275 -16.55 -6.45 7.16
CA GLN A 275 -17.10 -5.44 6.24
C GLN A 275 -16.20 -4.22 6.17
N LEU A 276 -16.05 -3.63 4.98
CA LEU A 276 -15.24 -2.43 4.80
C LEU A 276 -15.84 -1.25 5.57
N THR A 277 -15.08 -0.67 6.50
CA THR A 277 -15.47 0.56 7.20
C THR A 277 -14.60 1.77 6.81
N GLY A 278 -13.44 1.55 6.19
CA GLY A 278 -12.76 2.59 5.44
C GLY A 278 -11.34 2.25 4.98
N VAL A 279 -10.66 3.27 4.44
CA VAL A 279 -9.34 3.18 3.80
C VAL A 279 -8.52 4.39 4.23
N ILE A 280 -7.29 4.14 4.66
CA ILE A 280 -6.33 5.14 5.17
C ILE A 280 -5.06 5.15 4.32
N ASP A 281 -4.07 5.98 4.67
CA ASP A 281 -2.76 6.04 3.99
C ASP A 281 -2.78 6.49 2.52
N TRP A 282 -3.62 7.48 2.23
CA TRP A 282 -3.76 8.12 0.92
C TRP A 282 -2.55 8.97 0.47
N ALA A 283 -1.44 8.99 1.21
CA ALA A 283 -0.31 9.89 0.94
C ALA A 283 0.30 9.70 -0.46
N GLU A 284 0.33 8.46 -0.95
CA GLU A 284 0.89 8.08 -2.25
C GLU A 284 -0.12 8.14 -3.40
N ALA A 285 -1.35 8.57 -3.13
CA ALA A 285 -2.41 8.55 -4.13
C ALA A 285 -2.09 9.47 -5.32
N GLU A 286 -2.56 9.05 -6.51
CA GLU A 286 -2.28 9.71 -7.77
C GLU A 286 -3.51 9.66 -8.69
N ILE A 287 -3.63 10.61 -9.61
CA ILE A 287 -4.61 10.52 -10.69
C ILE A 287 -4.04 9.68 -11.83
N ALA A 288 -4.61 8.52 -12.08
CA ALA A 288 -4.13 7.61 -13.12
C ALA A 288 -5.29 6.86 -13.80
N PRO A 289 -5.07 6.21 -14.95
CA PRO A 289 -6.08 5.35 -15.55
C PRO A 289 -6.62 4.32 -14.55
N PHE A 290 -7.95 4.14 -14.56
CA PHE A 290 -8.60 3.13 -13.73
C PHE A 290 -8.01 1.74 -14.00
N GLY A 291 -7.91 0.93 -12.95
CA GLY A 291 -7.44 -0.45 -13.02
C GLY A 291 -5.99 -0.66 -12.59
N LEU A 292 -5.16 0.39 -12.59
CA LEU A 292 -3.73 0.28 -12.22
C LEU A 292 -3.48 -0.13 -10.76
N ASN A 293 -4.47 -0.04 -9.86
CA ASN A 293 -4.36 -0.54 -8.50
C ASN A 293 -5.08 -1.89 -8.28
N LEU A 294 -5.80 -2.46 -9.26
CA LEU A 294 -6.56 -3.71 -9.08
C LEU A 294 -5.67 -4.95 -8.86
N GLY A 295 -4.35 -4.84 -9.07
CA GLY A 295 -3.38 -5.87 -8.69
C GLY A 295 -3.36 -6.11 -7.17
N SER A 296 -3.68 -5.09 -6.36
CA SER A 296 -3.73 -5.19 -4.89
C SER A 296 -4.87 -6.05 -4.36
N LEU A 297 -5.78 -6.52 -5.23
CA LEU A 297 -6.85 -7.43 -4.82
C LEU A 297 -6.35 -8.86 -4.55
N GLN A 298 -5.24 -9.28 -5.17
CA GLN A 298 -4.74 -10.66 -5.03
C GLN A 298 -4.42 -11.07 -3.59
N PRO A 299 -3.76 -10.23 -2.77
CA PRO A 299 -3.59 -10.51 -1.35
C PRO A 299 -4.87 -10.80 -0.56
N PHE A 300 -6.06 -10.41 -1.03
CA PHE A 300 -7.32 -10.66 -0.32
C PHE A 300 -8.00 -11.97 -0.74
N MET A 301 -7.61 -12.55 -1.87
CA MET A 301 -8.17 -13.80 -2.42
C MET A 301 -7.14 -14.93 -2.40
N SER A 302 -5.90 -14.65 -1.99
CA SER A 302 -4.79 -15.59 -1.99
C SER A 302 -3.81 -15.25 -0.88
N LYS A 303 -3.06 -16.25 -0.43
CA LYS A 303 -1.92 -16.07 0.46
C LYS A 303 -0.60 -16.20 -0.29
N PHE A 304 0.45 -15.62 0.27
CA PHE A 304 1.80 -15.72 -0.27
C PHE A 304 2.70 -16.46 0.71
N HIS A 305 3.38 -17.49 0.24
CA HIS A 305 4.37 -18.24 1.01
C HIS A 305 5.73 -18.04 0.37
N LEU A 306 6.77 -17.78 1.16
CA LEU A 306 8.12 -17.51 0.64
C LEU A 306 8.69 -18.66 -0.21
N LYS A 307 8.38 -19.90 0.16
CA LYS A 307 8.86 -21.08 -0.56
C LYS A 307 7.99 -21.38 -1.79
N ASP A 308 6.68 -21.29 -1.62
CA ASP A 308 5.73 -21.82 -2.61
C ASP A 308 5.14 -20.72 -3.50
N GLY A 309 5.38 -19.45 -3.19
CA GLY A 309 4.82 -18.29 -3.86
C GLY A 309 3.34 -18.11 -3.53
N TRP A 310 2.56 -17.68 -4.51
CA TRP A 310 1.11 -17.49 -4.36
C TRP A 310 0.37 -18.82 -4.24
N ILE A 311 -0.58 -18.86 -3.31
CA ILE A 311 -1.52 -19.96 -3.08
C ILE A 311 -2.93 -19.35 -3.02
N ARG A 312 -3.81 -19.79 -3.90
CA ARG A 312 -5.22 -19.35 -3.91
C ARG A 312 -5.97 -19.95 -2.72
N TYR A 313 -6.92 -19.20 -2.17
CA TYR A 313 -7.91 -19.78 -1.26
C TYR A 313 -8.89 -20.66 -2.04
N ASP A 314 -9.56 -21.58 -1.36
CA ASP A 314 -10.45 -22.56 -2.01
C ASP A 314 -11.66 -21.88 -2.69
N ASP A 315 -12.04 -20.71 -2.22
CA ASP A 315 -13.12 -19.85 -2.74
C ASP A 315 -12.63 -18.80 -3.75
N TYR A 316 -11.38 -18.86 -4.24
CA TYR A 316 -10.80 -17.82 -5.12
C TYR A 316 -11.66 -17.50 -6.35
N ASP A 317 -12.16 -18.51 -7.05
CA ASP A 317 -12.94 -18.30 -8.28
C ASP A 317 -14.29 -17.63 -7.96
N ASP A 318 -14.94 -18.01 -6.86
CA ASP A 318 -16.17 -17.39 -6.35
C ASP A 318 -15.93 -15.92 -5.96
N LEU A 319 -14.80 -15.61 -5.32
CA LEU A 319 -14.42 -14.24 -4.95
C LEU A 319 -14.15 -13.39 -6.18
N LEU A 320 -13.44 -13.94 -7.17
CA LEU A 320 -13.12 -13.23 -8.42
C LEU A 320 -14.40 -12.93 -9.21
N GLU A 321 -15.28 -13.92 -9.34
CA GLU A 321 -16.60 -13.74 -9.97
C GLU A 321 -17.44 -12.70 -9.21
N THR A 322 -17.50 -12.81 -7.87
CA THR A 322 -18.23 -11.87 -7.02
C THR A 322 -17.72 -10.44 -7.24
N PHE A 323 -16.40 -10.23 -7.21
CA PHE A 323 -15.81 -8.91 -7.42
C PHE A 323 -16.24 -8.31 -8.76
N TRP A 324 -16.06 -9.04 -9.86
CA TRP A 324 -16.31 -8.50 -11.19
C TRP A 324 -17.79 -8.32 -11.49
N ASN A 325 -18.66 -9.20 -11.00
CA ASN A 325 -20.11 -9.06 -11.17
C ASN A 325 -20.64 -7.84 -10.42
N VAL A 326 -20.23 -7.66 -9.16
CA VAL A 326 -20.62 -6.50 -8.35
C VAL A 326 -20.04 -5.22 -8.96
N PHE A 327 -18.75 -5.21 -9.28
CA PHE A 327 -18.11 -4.03 -9.88
C PHE A 327 -18.76 -3.64 -11.20
N ARG A 328 -19.01 -4.59 -12.12
CA ARG A 328 -19.64 -4.31 -13.42
C ARG A 328 -21.04 -3.73 -13.25
N THR A 329 -21.82 -4.29 -12.33
CA THR A 329 -23.18 -3.82 -12.02
C THR A 329 -23.13 -2.41 -11.46
N GLU A 330 -22.30 -2.20 -10.44
CA GLU A 330 -22.15 -0.91 -9.80
C GLU A 330 -21.62 0.14 -10.78
N ALA A 331 -20.65 -0.17 -11.63
CA ALA A 331 -20.05 0.73 -12.61
C ALA A 331 -21.00 1.12 -13.77
N GLY A 332 -22.24 0.62 -13.79
CA GLY A 332 -23.25 0.98 -14.79
C GLY A 332 -23.31 0.05 -16.01
N GLY A 333 -22.86 -1.20 -15.88
CA GLY A 333 -22.98 -2.21 -16.93
C GLY A 333 -21.92 -2.09 -18.03
N LEU A 334 -20.65 -2.22 -17.65
CA LEU A 334 -19.52 -2.11 -18.58
C LEU A 334 -19.55 -3.19 -19.68
N SER A 335 -19.17 -2.80 -20.91
CA SER A 335 -18.99 -3.75 -22.02
C SER A 335 -17.78 -4.66 -21.79
N ASN A 336 -17.76 -5.80 -22.47
CA ASN A 336 -16.64 -6.73 -22.40
C ASN A 336 -15.32 -6.08 -22.88
N ASP A 337 -15.37 -5.24 -23.91
CA ASP A 337 -14.18 -4.51 -24.41
C ASP A 337 -13.58 -3.62 -23.33
N VAL A 338 -14.41 -2.84 -22.62
CA VAL A 338 -13.94 -2.00 -21.51
C VAL A 338 -13.36 -2.85 -20.39
N MET A 339 -14.01 -3.97 -20.06
CA MET A 339 -13.52 -4.90 -19.04
C MET A 339 -12.17 -5.49 -19.40
N GLN A 340 -11.92 -5.84 -20.66
CA GLN A 340 -10.62 -6.33 -21.13
C GLN A 340 -9.53 -5.25 -20.96
N VAL A 341 -9.81 -3.99 -21.30
CA VAL A 341 -8.86 -2.89 -21.09
C VAL A 341 -8.56 -2.67 -19.61
N ILE A 342 -9.55 -2.84 -18.72
CA ILE A 342 -9.36 -2.80 -17.26
C ILE A 342 -8.44 -3.93 -16.79
N GLN A 343 -8.56 -5.16 -17.33
CA GLN A 343 -7.63 -6.25 -17.02
C GLN A 343 -6.21 -5.94 -17.48
N SER A 344 -6.03 -5.37 -18.67
CA SER A 344 -4.70 -4.94 -19.13
C SER A 344 -4.12 -3.85 -18.20
N ALA A 345 -4.95 -2.89 -17.75
CA ALA A 345 -4.55 -1.89 -16.77
C ALA A 345 -4.13 -2.54 -15.43
N ARG A 346 -4.83 -3.58 -14.97
CA ARG A 346 -4.47 -4.35 -13.78
C ARG A 346 -3.07 -4.95 -13.87
N ILE A 347 -2.72 -5.54 -15.02
CA ILE A 347 -1.39 -6.12 -15.27
C ILE A 347 -0.32 -5.02 -15.31
N VAL A 348 -0.56 -3.93 -16.04
CA VAL A 348 0.35 -2.77 -16.10
C VAL A 348 0.60 -2.21 -14.70
N GLY A 349 -0.45 -2.06 -13.91
CA GLY A 349 -0.37 -1.61 -12.52
C GLY A 349 0.52 -2.50 -11.65
N LEU A 350 0.40 -3.82 -11.80
CA LEU A 350 1.23 -4.79 -11.08
C LEU A 350 2.71 -4.69 -11.51
N LEU A 351 2.99 -4.59 -12.81
CA LEU A 351 4.34 -4.43 -13.33
C LEU A 351 4.98 -3.12 -12.84
N LEU A 352 4.25 -2.01 -12.87
CA LEU A 352 4.77 -0.71 -12.45
C LEU A 352 5.02 -0.61 -10.93
N SER A 353 4.26 -1.38 -10.14
CA SER A 353 4.37 -1.38 -8.68
C SER A 353 5.39 -2.39 -8.14
N LYS A 354 5.47 -3.59 -8.73
CA LYS A 354 6.38 -4.65 -8.26
C LYS A 354 7.61 -4.83 -9.13
N GLY A 355 7.63 -4.35 -10.37
CA GLY A 355 8.82 -4.42 -11.24
C GLY A 355 9.93 -3.42 -10.91
N PHE A 356 9.72 -2.53 -9.94
CA PHE A 356 10.67 -1.49 -9.56
C PHE A 356 11.02 -1.54 -8.08
N THR A 357 12.16 -0.96 -7.73
CA THR A 357 12.47 -0.59 -6.34
C THR A 357 11.47 0.43 -5.79
N LYS A 358 11.48 0.62 -4.46
CA LYS A 358 10.53 1.49 -3.75
C LYS A 358 10.50 2.92 -4.32
N ARG A 359 9.31 3.53 -4.29
CA ARG A 359 9.02 4.85 -4.86
C ARG A 359 8.75 5.92 -3.78
N LEU A 360 9.61 6.02 -2.77
CA LEU A 360 9.50 7.09 -1.77
C LEU A 360 10.25 8.34 -2.25
N ALA A 361 9.70 9.52 -1.98
CA ALA A 361 10.25 10.79 -2.49
C ALA A 361 11.64 11.13 -1.92
N ASN A 362 11.98 10.60 -0.74
CA ASN A 362 13.28 10.74 -0.11
C ASN A 362 14.27 9.60 -0.46
N MET A 363 13.88 8.69 -1.35
CA MET A 363 14.72 7.57 -1.81
C MET A 363 15.26 7.83 -3.23
N PRO A 364 16.31 7.09 -3.66
CA PRO A 364 16.78 7.15 -5.04
C PRO A 364 15.65 6.90 -6.05
N PRO A 365 15.77 7.42 -7.28
CA PRO A 365 14.82 7.13 -8.33
C PRO A 365 14.58 5.63 -8.48
N PRO A 366 13.31 5.20 -8.69
CA PRO A 366 13.00 3.78 -8.80
C PRO A 366 13.68 3.19 -10.03
N VAL A 367 14.36 2.06 -9.83
CA VAL A 367 15.03 1.30 -10.89
C VAL A 367 14.37 -0.07 -11.05
N PRO A 368 14.41 -0.68 -12.25
CA PRO A 368 13.93 -2.04 -12.43
C PRO A 368 14.58 -3.01 -11.44
N ILE A 369 13.78 -3.87 -10.82
CA ILE A 369 14.31 -4.95 -9.99
C ILE A 369 15.20 -5.88 -10.83
N GLN A 370 16.18 -6.48 -10.19
CA GLN A 370 17.07 -7.47 -10.80
C GLN A 370 16.86 -8.84 -10.14
N ASP A 371 17.42 -9.89 -10.73
CA ASP A 371 17.47 -11.22 -10.12
C ASP A 371 18.60 -11.27 -9.08
N ASP A 372 18.45 -10.43 -8.05
CA ASP A 372 19.34 -10.30 -6.90
C ASP A 372 18.55 -10.40 -5.59
N GLU A 373 19.23 -10.39 -4.45
CA GLU A 373 18.60 -10.52 -3.13
C GLU A 373 17.51 -9.45 -2.88
N SER A 374 17.67 -8.24 -3.43
CA SER A 374 16.73 -7.14 -3.27
C SER A 374 15.48 -7.27 -4.16
N GLY A 375 15.63 -7.87 -5.34
CA GLY A 375 14.56 -8.05 -6.33
C GLY A 375 13.87 -9.41 -6.31
N ALA A 376 14.52 -10.44 -5.75
CA ALA A 376 14.03 -11.82 -5.73
C ALA A 376 12.61 -11.95 -5.17
N TYR A 377 12.29 -11.21 -4.10
CA TYR A 377 10.95 -11.22 -3.51
C TYR A 377 9.88 -10.71 -4.49
N ASN A 378 10.15 -9.57 -5.14
CA ASN A 378 9.22 -9.01 -6.13
C ASN A 378 9.16 -9.86 -7.41
N LEU A 379 10.26 -10.49 -7.82
CA LEU A 379 10.26 -11.47 -8.91
C LEU A 379 9.37 -12.67 -8.58
N LEU A 380 9.45 -13.21 -7.36
CA LEU A 380 8.59 -14.31 -6.92
C LEU A 380 7.11 -13.92 -6.91
N LEU A 381 6.80 -12.69 -6.50
CA LEU A 381 5.44 -12.13 -6.58
C LEU A 381 4.94 -12.06 -8.04
N LEU A 382 5.75 -11.50 -8.94
CA LEU A 382 5.42 -11.36 -10.36
C LEU A 382 5.30 -12.74 -11.03
N ASP A 383 6.19 -13.68 -10.72
CA ASP A 383 6.15 -15.03 -11.28
C ASP A 383 4.84 -15.75 -10.96
N GLY A 384 4.39 -15.68 -9.70
CA GLY A 384 3.11 -16.32 -9.35
C GLY A 384 1.90 -15.64 -9.99
N LEU A 385 1.89 -14.32 -10.10
CA LEU A 385 0.73 -13.61 -10.65
C LEU A 385 0.72 -13.47 -12.17
N LEU A 386 1.86 -13.57 -12.85
CA LEU A 386 1.95 -13.35 -14.30
C LEU A 386 2.34 -14.61 -15.07
N ILE A 387 3.10 -15.53 -14.48
CA ILE A 387 3.69 -16.66 -15.20
C ILE A 387 3.03 -17.98 -14.82
N ARG A 388 2.89 -18.28 -13.52
CA ARG A 388 2.44 -19.60 -13.06
C ARG A 388 0.98 -19.88 -13.42
N PRO A 389 0.67 -20.94 -14.20
CA PRO A 389 -0.70 -21.20 -14.65
C PRO A 389 -1.73 -21.33 -13.52
N ALA A 390 -1.33 -21.91 -12.38
CA ALA A 390 -2.21 -22.14 -11.24
C ALA A 390 -2.65 -20.86 -10.53
N THR A 391 -1.87 -19.78 -10.62
CA THR A 391 -2.09 -18.57 -9.83
C THR A 391 -2.12 -17.28 -10.64
N ARG A 392 -1.70 -17.31 -11.91
CA ARG A 392 -1.67 -16.14 -12.78
C ARG A 392 -3.04 -15.46 -12.86
N ILE A 393 -3.03 -14.13 -12.91
CA ILE A 393 -4.20 -13.33 -13.23
C ILE A 393 -4.47 -13.54 -14.72
N VAL A 394 -5.34 -14.48 -15.04
CA VAL A 394 -5.75 -14.73 -16.43
C VAL A 394 -6.68 -13.62 -16.91
N ASP A 395 -6.51 -13.25 -18.17
CA ASP A 395 -7.50 -12.47 -18.91
C ASP A 395 -8.77 -13.32 -19.01
N TRP A 396 -9.86 -12.86 -18.40
CA TRP A 396 -11.19 -13.35 -18.76
C TRP A 396 -11.42 -12.91 -20.21
N VAL A 397 -11.36 -13.86 -21.14
CA VAL A 397 -11.83 -13.70 -22.52
C VAL A 397 -13.32 -13.95 -22.57
#